data_AF-A0A7V6J1Z6-F1
#
_entry.id   AF-A0A7V6J1Z6-F1
#
_cell.length_a   1.000
_cell.length_b   1.000
_cell.length_c   1.000
_cell.angle_alpha   90.00
_cell.angle_beta   90.00
_cell.angle_gamma   90.00
#
_symmetry.space_group_name_H-M   'P 1'
#
loop_
_entity.id
_entity.type
_entity.pdbx_description
1 polymer ?
#
loop_
_entity_poly.entity_id
_entity_poly.type
_entity_poly.pdbx_seq_one_letter_code
_entity_poly.pdbx_strand_id
1 'polypeptide(L)'
;MDKYILEGNKVVDTKTKKIFSSLEELVFELNNQHRNIEKLKKSIYIDDLTKAYTRAYLETIKEKYKKKQCYVTFIDSNNLKQINDFRGHRAGDNYLKKIACILQSFGIVVRYGGDEFIVLSEKEPKDLYSTREFSAGSVFKEFGMDLEQAISLADEKMFEQKRSSKKLLDRGI
;
A
#
# COMPACT_ATOMS: atom_id res chain seq x y z
N MET A 1 52.07 26.65 15.16
CA MET A 1 51.53 27.94 15.63
C MET A 1 50.10 28.03 15.15
N ASP A 2 49.15 27.76 16.04
CA ASP A 2 47.72 27.84 15.72
C ASP A 2 47.32 29.32 15.54
N LYS A 3 46.69 29.64 14.41
CA LYS A 3 46.19 30.99 14.11
C LYS A 3 44.81 31.15 14.72
N TYR A 4 44.64 32.11 15.62
CA TYR A 4 43.36 32.46 16.22
C TYR A 4 42.75 33.67 15.50
N ILE A 5 41.44 33.65 15.24
CA ILE A 5 40.71 34.77 14.64
C ILE A 5 39.77 35.33 15.71
N LEU A 6 39.85 36.63 15.99
CA LEU A 6 39.04 37.32 17.01
C LEU A 6 37.69 37.75 16.43
N GLU A 7 36.61 37.03 16.77
CA GLU A 7 35.23 37.50 16.61
C GLU A 7 34.62 37.65 18.02
N GLY A 8 34.56 38.88 18.56
CA GLY A 8 33.88 39.23 19.81
C GLY A 8 34.26 38.43 21.06
N ASN A 9 35.26 38.88 21.83
CA ASN A 9 35.67 38.39 23.17
C ASN A 9 35.82 36.86 23.38
N LYS A 10 35.69 36.02 22.36
CA LYS A 10 35.94 34.58 22.40
C LYS A 10 37.04 34.24 21.41
N VAL A 11 38.17 33.76 21.93
CA VAL A 11 39.23 33.15 21.14
C VAL A 11 38.71 31.81 20.66
N VAL A 12 38.17 31.77 19.44
CA VAL A 12 37.78 30.50 18.80
C VAL A 12 38.98 30.02 17.99
N ASP A 13 39.53 28.89 18.41
CA ASP A 13 40.59 28.20 17.68
C ASP A 13 40.12 27.85 16.25
N THR A 14 40.96 28.10 15.25
CA THR A 14 40.62 27.84 13.83
C THR A 14 40.35 26.36 13.56
N LYS A 15 40.99 25.46 14.32
CA LYS A 15 40.69 24.02 14.25
C LYS A 15 39.29 23.74 14.79
N THR A 16 38.88 24.39 15.86
CA THR A 16 37.51 24.34 16.39
C THR A 16 36.49 24.87 15.37
N LYS A 17 36.72 26.02 14.72
CA LYS A 17 35.82 26.56 13.68
C LYS A 17 35.70 25.61 12.47
N LYS A 18 36.79 24.96 12.07
CA LYS A 18 36.81 23.96 10.99
C LYS A 18 36.08 22.65 11.36
N ILE A 19 36.13 22.25 12.62
CA ILE A 19 35.36 21.11 13.13
C ILE A 19 33.87 21.43 13.10
N PHE A 20 33.47 22.61 13.56
CA PHE A 20 32.06 23.04 13.51
C PHE A 20 31.50 23.08 12.09
N SER A 21 32.23 23.65 11.12
CA SER A 21 31.77 23.66 9.72
C SER A 21 31.63 22.25 9.15
N SER A 22 32.59 21.36 9.44
CA SER A 22 32.53 19.95 9.02
C SER A 22 31.34 19.22 9.65
N LEU A 23 31.00 19.54 10.90
CA LEU A 23 29.83 18.99 11.60
C LEU A 23 28.52 19.47 10.97
N GLU A 24 28.41 20.75 10.62
CA GLU A 24 27.23 21.31 9.96
C GLU A 24 26.99 20.65 8.58
N GLU A 25 28.05 20.47 7.79
CA GLU A 25 27.99 19.75 6.50
C GLU A 25 27.52 18.31 6.69
N LEU A 26 28.06 17.59 7.69
CA LEU A 26 27.69 16.21 7.95
C LEU A 26 26.22 16.08 8.41
N VAL A 27 25.74 17.00 9.25
CA VAL A 27 24.33 17.04 9.69
C VAL A 27 23.40 17.31 8.50
N PHE A 28 23.79 18.22 7.59
CA PHE A 28 23.05 18.48 6.37
C PHE A 28 22.95 17.24 5.48
N GLU A 29 24.07 16.55 5.26
CA GLU A 29 24.12 15.33 4.45
C GLU A 29 23.29 14.20 5.07
N LEU A 30 23.38 13.99 6.39
CA LEU A 30 22.56 13.03 7.12
C LEU A 30 21.06 13.29 6.94
N ASN A 31 20.64 14.56 7.01
CA ASN A 31 19.25 14.94 6.79
C ASN A 31 18.79 14.69 5.34
N ASN A 32 19.67 14.89 4.35
CA ASN A 32 19.37 14.56 2.95
C ASN A 32 19.23 13.05 2.74
N GLN A 33 20.14 12.27 3.32
CA GLN A 33 20.08 10.80 3.27
C GLN A 33 18.79 10.28 3.92
N HIS A 34 18.40 10.80 5.09
CA HIS A 34 17.12 10.45 5.71
C HIS A 34 15.93 10.77 4.81
N ARG A 35 15.90 11.95 4.18
CA ARG A 35 14.82 12.32 3.25
C ARG A 35 14.76 11.39 2.02
N ASN A 36 15.90 10.97 1.50
CA ASN A 36 15.97 10.05 0.36
C ASN A 36 15.48 8.65 0.75
N ILE A 37 15.87 8.15 1.92
CA ILE A 37 15.37 6.87 2.46
C ILE A 37 13.86 6.90 2.61
N GLU A 38 13.29 7.99 3.16
CA GLU A 38 11.83 8.11 3.30
C GLU A 38 11.10 8.18 1.96
N LYS A 39 11.67 8.86 0.94
CA LYS A 39 11.13 8.84 -0.42
C LYS A 39 11.15 7.43 -1.02
N LEU A 40 12.27 6.72 -0.88
CA LEU A 40 12.41 5.35 -1.37
C LEU A 40 11.41 4.41 -0.69
N LYS A 41 11.26 4.51 0.64
CA LYS A 41 10.24 3.75 1.39
C LYS A 41 8.82 4.03 0.89
N LYS A 42 8.47 5.30 0.63
CA LYS A 42 7.15 5.65 0.08
C LYS A 42 6.92 5.00 -1.29
N SER A 43 7.93 4.96 -2.15
CA SER A 43 7.86 4.31 -3.46
C SER A 43 7.68 2.79 -3.36
N ILE A 44 8.14 2.17 -2.28
CA ILE A 44 7.94 0.73 -2.03
C ILE A 44 6.50 0.47 -1.54
N TYR A 45 5.93 1.38 -0.76
CA TYR A 45 4.64 1.19 -0.10
C TYR A 45 3.42 1.64 -0.91
N ILE A 46 3.61 2.43 -1.97
CA ILE A 46 2.52 2.92 -2.81
C ILE A 46 2.70 2.40 -4.24
N ASP A 47 1.67 1.75 -4.77
CA ASP A 47 1.63 1.28 -6.15
C ASP A 47 1.52 2.47 -7.10
N ASP A 48 2.44 2.57 -8.07
CA ASP A 48 2.52 3.75 -8.92
C ASP A 48 1.34 3.91 -9.88
N LEU A 49 0.73 2.79 -10.28
CA LEU A 49 -0.37 2.78 -11.22
C LEU A 49 -1.68 3.22 -10.56
N THR A 50 -2.01 2.60 -9.43
CA THR A 50 -3.33 2.69 -8.77
C THR A 50 -3.34 3.62 -7.56
N LYS A 51 -2.15 3.97 -7.04
CA LYS A 51 -1.96 4.70 -5.78
C LYS A 51 -2.53 4.01 -4.54
N ALA A 52 -2.92 2.74 -4.67
CA ALA A 52 -3.17 1.86 -3.53
C ALA A 52 -1.85 1.54 -2.81
N TYR A 53 -1.93 1.06 -1.57
CA TYR A 53 -0.76 0.52 -0.90
C TYR A 53 -0.29 -0.77 -1.58
N THR A 54 0.99 -1.09 -1.50
CA THR A 54 1.53 -2.35 -2.03
C THR A 54 1.44 -3.47 -1.01
N ARG A 55 1.60 -4.71 -1.45
CA ARG A 55 1.81 -5.86 -0.55
C ARG A 55 2.94 -5.61 0.47
N ALA A 56 4.00 -4.91 0.11
CA ALA A 56 5.08 -4.58 1.04
C ALA A 56 4.60 -3.69 2.19
N TYR A 57 3.64 -2.78 1.96
CA TYR A 57 3.03 -2.00 3.04
C TYR A 57 2.22 -2.89 3.99
N LEU A 58 1.47 -3.87 3.47
CA LEU A 58 0.68 -4.81 4.26
C LEU A 58 1.56 -5.56 5.28
N GLU A 59 2.74 -6.00 4.85
CA GLU A 59 3.73 -6.62 5.74
C GLU A 59 4.17 -5.71 6.89
N THR A 60 4.26 -4.40 6.67
CA THR A 60 4.65 -3.46 7.73
C THR A 60 3.56 -3.23 8.77
N ILE A 61 2.29 -3.42 8.40
CA ILE A 61 1.15 -3.16 9.28
C ILE A 61 0.62 -4.41 9.99
N LYS A 62 1.01 -5.62 9.58
CA LYS A 62 0.47 -6.87 10.13
C LYS A 62 0.51 -6.95 11.66
N GLU A 63 1.63 -6.58 12.28
CA GLU A 63 1.78 -6.60 13.74
C GLU A 63 0.86 -5.59 14.43
N LYS A 64 0.69 -4.40 13.83
CA LYS A 64 -0.27 -3.40 14.31
C LYS A 64 -1.70 -3.92 14.21
N TYR A 65 -2.00 -4.71 13.19
CA TYR A 65 -3.34 -5.24 12.94
C TYR A 65 -3.67 -6.51 13.74
N LYS A 66 -2.71 -7.21 14.34
CA LYS A 66 -3.01 -8.34 15.25
C LYS A 66 -3.97 -7.96 16.38
N LYS A 67 -3.79 -6.77 16.94
CA LYS A 67 -4.61 -6.22 18.04
C LYS A 67 -5.80 -5.39 17.56
N LYS A 68 -6.00 -5.25 16.24
CA LYS A 68 -7.10 -4.47 15.66
C LYS A 68 -8.14 -5.41 15.06
N GLN A 69 -9.41 -5.09 15.30
CA GLN A 69 -10.54 -5.69 14.59
C GLN A 69 -10.83 -4.89 13.32
N CYS A 70 -11.07 -5.58 12.23
CA CYS A 70 -11.46 -4.98 10.96
C CYS A 70 -12.08 -6.02 10.04
N TYR A 71 -12.74 -5.57 8.99
CA TYR A 71 -13.07 -6.42 7.85
C TYR A 71 -11.87 -6.47 6.91
N VAL A 72 -11.54 -7.69 6.48
CA VAL A 72 -10.56 -7.98 5.44
C VAL A 72 -11.33 -8.49 4.24
N THR A 73 -11.28 -7.74 3.14
CA THR A 73 -11.96 -8.11 1.89
C THR A 73 -10.93 -8.38 0.82
N PHE A 74 -10.91 -9.60 0.28
CA PHE A 74 -10.08 -9.98 -0.86
C PHE A 74 -10.88 -9.79 -2.14
N ILE A 75 -10.26 -9.20 -3.15
CA ILE A 75 -10.91 -8.77 -4.38
C ILE A 75 -10.04 -9.17 -5.57
N ASP A 76 -10.67 -9.74 -6.59
CA ASP A 76 -10.04 -10.10 -7.86
C ASP A 76 -10.80 -9.42 -9.00
N SER A 77 -10.09 -8.67 -9.84
CA SER A 77 -10.70 -7.97 -10.96
C SER A 77 -11.19 -8.95 -12.02
N ASN A 78 -12.45 -8.81 -12.44
CA ASN A 78 -12.96 -9.66 -13.51
C ASN A 78 -12.49 -9.11 -14.87
N ASN A 79 -12.10 -10.01 -15.78
CA ASN A 79 -11.85 -9.75 -17.20
C ASN A 79 -10.66 -8.84 -17.57
N LEU A 80 -9.72 -8.54 -16.66
CA LEU A 80 -8.56 -7.70 -17.01
C LEU A 80 -7.79 -8.23 -18.23
N LYS A 81 -7.55 -9.55 -18.30
CA LYS A 81 -6.88 -10.16 -19.46
C LYS A 81 -7.61 -9.88 -20.77
N GLN A 82 -8.93 -10.04 -20.80
CA GLN A 82 -9.72 -9.76 -22.00
C GLN A 82 -9.63 -8.27 -22.37
N ILE A 83 -9.70 -7.37 -21.39
CA ILE A 83 -9.54 -5.93 -21.64
C ILE A 83 -8.17 -5.63 -22.26
N ASN A 84 -7.10 -6.24 -21.72
CA ASN A 84 -5.76 -6.10 -22.27
C ASN A 84 -5.65 -6.63 -23.70
N ASP A 85 -6.21 -7.82 -23.96
CA ASP A 85 -6.12 -8.48 -25.26
C ASP A 85 -6.92 -7.71 -26.34
N PHE A 86 -8.10 -7.16 -26.01
CA PHE A 86 -8.96 -6.46 -26.97
C PHE A 86 -8.69 -4.95 -27.10
N ARG A 87 -8.23 -4.30 -26.03
CA ARG A 87 -8.11 -2.83 -25.95
C ARG A 87 -6.71 -2.34 -25.59
N GLY A 88 -5.76 -3.26 -25.41
CA GLY A 88 -4.37 -2.97 -25.06
C GLY A 88 -4.16 -2.69 -23.57
N HIS A 89 -2.90 -2.76 -23.14
CA HIS A 89 -2.50 -2.60 -21.74
C HIS A 89 -2.92 -1.25 -21.13
N ARG A 90 -2.91 -0.17 -21.91
CA ARG A 90 -3.34 1.15 -21.41
C ARG A 90 -4.81 1.14 -20.97
N ALA A 91 -5.66 0.34 -21.62
CA ALA A 91 -7.05 0.18 -21.20
C ALA A 91 -7.16 -0.63 -19.90
N GLY A 92 -6.36 -1.68 -19.74
CA GLY A 92 -6.29 -2.44 -18.49
C GLY A 92 -5.73 -1.62 -17.33
N ASP A 93 -4.74 -0.77 -17.57
CA ASP A 93 -4.20 0.18 -16.60
C ASP A 93 -5.28 1.15 -16.10
N ASN A 94 -6.08 1.69 -17.01
CA ASN A 94 -7.21 2.54 -16.66
C ASN A 94 -8.31 1.78 -15.91
N TYR A 95 -8.54 0.52 -16.26
CA TYR A 95 -9.47 -0.35 -15.56
C TYR A 95 -9.04 -0.57 -14.10
N LEU A 96 -7.78 -0.93 -13.88
CA LEU A 96 -7.22 -1.11 -12.54
C LEU A 96 -7.28 0.17 -11.70
N LYS A 97 -6.99 1.34 -12.30
CA LYS A 97 -7.16 2.65 -11.63
C LYS A 97 -8.60 2.88 -11.20
N LYS A 98 -9.57 2.54 -12.06
CA LYS A 98 -11.00 2.68 -11.74
C LYS A 98 -11.39 1.78 -10.57
N ILE A 99 -10.97 0.51 -10.60
CA ILE A 99 -11.21 -0.42 -9.47
C ILE A 99 -10.63 0.15 -8.19
N ALA A 100 -9.34 0.51 -8.18
CA ALA A 100 -8.70 1.06 -6.99
C ALA A 100 -9.42 2.32 -6.45
N CYS A 101 -9.86 3.21 -7.34
CA CYS A 101 -10.63 4.39 -6.97
C CYS A 101 -11.97 4.05 -6.29
N ILE A 102 -12.70 3.06 -6.81
CA ILE A 102 -13.93 2.55 -6.18
C ILE A 102 -13.62 1.99 -4.79
N LEU A 103 -12.55 1.21 -4.65
CA LEU A 103 -12.22 0.56 -3.39
C LEU A 103 -11.78 1.55 -2.30
N GLN A 104 -11.21 2.70 -2.67
CA GLN A 104 -10.72 3.71 -1.73
C GLN A 104 -11.82 4.28 -0.83
N SER A 105 -13.09 4.31 -1.27
CA SER A 105 -14.19 4.78 -0.43
C SER A 105 -14.53 3.84 0.73
N PHE A 106 -14.04 2.60 0.70
CA PHE A 106 -14.36 1.58 1.70
C PHE A 106 -13.29 1.47 2.80
N GLY A 107 -12.06 1.91 2.54
CA GLY A 107 -11.00 1.88 3.54
C GLY A 107 -9.58 1.88 2.95
N ILE A 108 -8.66 1.22 3.65
CA ILE A 108 -7.27 1.09 3.22
C ILE A 108 -7.22 0.03 2.12
N VAL A 109 -6.86 0.46 0.91
CA VAL A 109 -6.72 -0.41 -0.26
C VAL A 109 -5.27 -0.82 -0.42
N VAL A 110 -5.04 -2.11 -0.57
CA VAL A 110 -3.76 -2.71 -0.90
C VAL A 110 -3.88 -3.43 -2.24
N ARG A 111 -3.01 -3.15 -3.20
CA ARG A 111 -2.84 -3.99 -4.39
C ARG A 111 -1.94 -5.16 -4.02
N TYR A 112 -2.52 -6.34 -3.93
CA TYR A 112 -1.87 -7.53 -3.37
C TYR A 112 -1.02 -8.26 -4.42
N GLY A 113 -1.53 -8.33 -5.65
CA GLY A 113 -0.91 -8.92 -6.82
C GLY A 113 -1.58 -8.36 -8.07
N GLY A 114 -0.98 -8.56 -9.27
CA GLY A 114 -1.51 -8.20 -10.59
C GLY A 114 -2.78 -7.33 -10.59
N ASP A 115 -3.93 -7.98 -10.50
CA ASP A 115 -5.26 -7.38 -10.45
C ASP A 115 -6.09 -7.74 -9.20
N GLU A 116 -5.38 -8.17 -8.16
CA GLU A 116 -5.89 -8.53 -6.85
C GLU A 116 -5.73 -7.38 -5.86
N PHE A 117 -6.77 -7.13 -5.08
CA PHE A 117 -6.80 -6.07 -4.06
C PHE A 117 -7.26 -6.63 -2.72
N ILE A 118 -6.79 -6.01 -1.65
CA ILE A 118 -7.27 -6.20 -0.29
C ILE A 118 -7.81 -4.86 0.22
N VAL A 119 -8.99 -4.87 0.83
CA VAL A 119 -9.55 -3.72 1.53
C VAL A 119 -9.63 -4.02 3.02
N LEU A 120 -8.96 -3.18 3.81
CA LEU A 120 -9.08 -3.16 5.27
C LEU A 120 -10.05 -2.05 5.67
N SER A 121 -11.17 -2.42 6.30
CA SER A 121 -12.27 -1.50 6.59
C SER A 121 -12.85 -1.74 8.00
N GLU A 122 -13.46 -0.71 8.58
CA GLU A 122 -14.08 -0.82 9.92
C GLU A 122 -15.49 -1.40 9.87
N LYS A 123 -16.15 -1.29 8.72
CA LYS A 123 -17.49 -1.81 8.47
C LYS A 123 -17.46 -2.75 7.29
N GLU A 124 -18.36 -3.73 7.29
CA GLU A 124 -18.48 -4.64 6.16
C GLU A 124 -18.84 -3.87 4.88
N PRO A 125 -18.06 -3.99 3.80
CA PRO A 125 -18.28 -3.23 2.57
C PRO A 125 -19.31 -3.93 1.68
N LYS A 126 -20.57 -4.02 2.16
CA LYS A 126 -21.64 -4.80 1.51
C LYS A 126 -21.89 -4.43 0.04
N ASP A 127 -21.67 -3.18 -0.31
CA ASP A 127 -21.89 -2.69 -1.68
C ASP A 127 -20.92 -3.34 -2.68
N LEU A 128 -19.75 -3.81 -2.23
CA LEU A 128 -18.76 -4.49 -3.08
C LEU A 128 -19.25 -5.80 -3.68
N TYR A 129 -20.22 -6.48 -3.06
CA TYR A 129 -20.71 -7.77 -3.55
C TYR A 129 -21.68 -7.64 -4.73
N SER A 130 -22.18 -6.44 -5.01
CA SER A 130 -23.23 -6.20 -6.00
C SER A 130 -22.70 -5.90 -7.41
N THR A 131 -21.42 -5.55 -7.53
CA THR A 131 -20.81 -5.19 -8.81
C THR A 131 -20.43 -6.43 -9.63
N ARG A 132 -20.40 -6.27 -10.96
CA ARG A 132 -19.87 -7.28 -11.89
C ARG A 132 -18.39 -7.06 -12.24
N GLU A 133 -17.83 -5.92 -11.84
CA GLU A 133 -16.46 -5.53 -12.20
C GLU A 133 -15.40 -6.39 -11.49
N PHE A 134 -15.72 -6.96 -10.34
CA PHE A 134 -14.80 -7.80 -9.58
C PHE A 134 -15.55 -8.83 -8.74
N SER A 135 -14.82 -9.87 -8.33
CA SER A 135 -15.26 -10.82 -7.31
C SER A 135 -14.66 -10.39 -5.97
N ALA A 136 -15.40 -10.53 -4.88
CA ALA A 136 -15.02 -10.12 -3.53
C ALA A 136 -15.47 -11.14 -2.47
N GLY A 137 -14.59 -11.41 -1.50
CA GLY A 137 -14.89 -12.19 -0.30
C GLY A 137 -14.44 -11.43 0.94
N SER A 138 -15.30 -11.34 1.96
CA SER A 138 -14.96 -10.62 3.20
C SER A 138 -15.01 -11.50 4.44
N VAL A 139 -14.10 -11.20 5.36
CA VAL A 139 -13.97 -11.85 6.67
C VAL A 139 -13.84 -10.77 7.73
N PHE A 140 -14.62 -10.90 8.80
CA PHE A 140 -14.40 -10.11 10.00
C PHE A 140 -13.22 -10.70 10.77
N LYS A 141 -12.12 -9.95 10.81
CA LYS A 141 -10.92 -10.33 11.57
C LYS A 141 -11.12 -9.93 13.03
N GLU A 142 -11.23 -10.94 13.89
CA GLU A 142 -11.33 -10.74 15.33
C GLU A 142 -9.99 -10.36 15.97
N PHE A 143 -10.05 -9.98 17.26
CA PHE A 143 -8.86 -9.71 18.05
C PHE A 143 -8.00 -10.97 18.18
N GLY A 144 -6.69 -10.88 17.95
CA GLY A 144 -5.79 -12.03 18.05
C GLY A 144 -5.74 -12.93 16.81
N MET A 145 -6.71 -12.84 15.89
CA MET A 145 -6.59 -13.46 14.57
C MET A 145 -5.43 -12.80 13.79
N ASP A 146 -4.63 -13.60 13.10
CA ASP A 146 -3.55 -13.08 12.27
C ASP A 146 -4.09 -12.49 10.97
N LEU A 147 -3.43 -11.46 10.44
CA LEU A 147 -3.87 -10.80 9.22
C LEU A 147 -3.76 -11.73 8.01
N GLU A 148 -2.72 -12.56 7.93
CA GLU A 148 -2.51 -13.53 6.85
C GLU A 148 -3.65 -14.55 6.83
N GLN A 149 -4.05 -15.04 8.00
CA GLN A 149 -5.17 -15.98 8.14
C GLN A 149 -6.48 -15.36 7.64
N ALA A 150 -6.76 -14.12 8.00
CA ALA A 150 -7.96 -13.42 7.56
C ALA A 150 -7.97 -13.18 6.04
N ILE A 151 -6.80 -12.89 5.44
CA ILE A 151 -6.62 -12.74 4.00
C ILE A 151 -6.92 -14.06 3.28
N SER A 152 -6.36 -15.18 3.75
CA SER A 152 -6.59 -16.50 3.15
C SER A 152 -8.08 -16.90 3.18
N LEU A 153 -8.75 -16.68 4.32
CA LEU A 153 -10.20 -16.96 4.42
C LEU A 153 -11.04 -16.03 3.52
N ALA A 154 -10.61 -14.78 3.34
CA ALA A 154 -11.30 -13.84 2.45
C ALA A 154 -11.11 -14.22 0.97
N ASP A 155 -9.92 -14.70 0.61
CA ASP A 155 -9.61 -15.24 -0.71
C ASP A 155 -10.46 -16.47 -1.04
N GLU A 156 -10.56 -17.43 -0.11
CA GLU A 156 -11.43 -18.60 -0.26
C GLU A 156 -12.89 -18.21 -0.56
N LYS A 157 -13.45 -17.25 0.20
CA LYS A 157 -14.80 -16.73 -0.04
C LYS A 157 -14.94 -16.02 -1.38
N MET A 158 -13.91 -15.29 -1.81
CA MET A 158 -13.89 -14.63 -3.12
C MET A 158 -13.96 -15.69 -4.23
N PHE A 159 -13.17 -16.76 -4.11
CA PHE A 159 -13.19 -17.87 -5.06
C PHE A 159 -14.55 -18.58 -5.13
N GLU A 160 -15.24 -18.75 -4.00
CA GLU A 160 -16.59 -19.31 -3.94
C GLU A 160 -17.60 -18.43 -4.69
N GLN A 161 -17.55 -17.12 -4.51
CA GLN A 161 -18.41 -16.17 -5.23
C GLN A 161 -18.13 -16.19 -6.73
N LYS A 162 -16.85 -16.19 -7.12
CA LYS A 162 -16.41 -16.23 -8.53
C LYS A 162 -16.89 -17.50 -9.23
N ARG A 163 -16.78 -18.66 -8.57
CA ARG A 163 -17.30 -19.95 -9.06
C ARG A 163 -18.81 -19.96 -9.20
N SER A 164 -19.53 -19.41 -8.22
CA SER A 164 -21.00 -19.36 -8.22
C SER A 164 -21.52 -18.50 -9.37
N SER A 165 -20.89 -17.35 -9.60
CA SER A 165 -21.24 -16.43 -10.70
C SER A 165 -21.02 -17.06 -12.07
N LYS A 166 -19.91 -17.81 -12.24
CA LYS A 166 -19.63 -18.53 -13.50
C LYS A 166 -20.65 -19.63 -13.77
N LYS A 167 -21.03 -20.42 -12.75
CA LYS A 167 -22.07 -21.46 -12.88
C LYS A 167 -23.45 -20.89 -13.25
N LEU A 168 -23.78 -19.68 -12.79
CA LEU A 168 -25.04 -19.02 -13.16
C LEU A 168 -25.03 -18.59 -14.63
N LEU A 169 -23.93 -17.99 -15.09
CA LEU A 169 -23.75 -17.61 -16.50
C LEU A 169 -23.81 -18.81 -17.44
N ASP A 170 -23.16 -19.93 -17.07
CA ASP A 170 -23.16 -21.16 -17.86
C ASP A 170 -24.55 -21.84 -17.93
N ARG A 171 -25.48 -21.48 -17.02
CA ARG A 171 -26.85 -22.00 -16.97
C ARG A 171 -27.87 -21.15 -17.74
N GLY A 172 -27.45 -20.05 -18.36
CA GLY A 172 -28.32 -19.22 -19.22
C GLY A 172 -29.46 -18.50 -18.50
N ILE A 173 -29.26 -18.15 -17.21
CA ILE A 173 -30.18 -17.29 -16.43
C ILE A 173 -29.66 -15.86 -16.41
#